data_AF-A0A7R9G620-F1
#
_entry.id   AF-A0A7R9G620-F1
#
_cell.length_a   1.000
_cell.length_b   1.000
_cell.length_c   1.000
_cell.angle_alpha   90.00
_cell.angle_beta   90.00
_cell.angle_gamma   90.00
#
_symmetry.space_group_name_H-M   'P 1'
#
loop_
_entity.id
_entity.type
_entity.pdbx_description
1 polymer ?
#
loop_
_entity_poly.entity_id
_entity_poly.type
_entity_poly.pdbx_seq_one_letter_code
_entity_poly.pdbx_strand_id
1 'polypeptide(L)'
;MFQDAKALPSITGKKRLRSADDLLRIKPENYTWGSLNVDDFIQKISLEGITDAKVEQSSAGYIIHMPKEDVLIQVEDSSTHIICEGDQKLRLRLRDILLQCLNKF
;
A
#
# COMPACT_ATOMS: atom_id res chain seq x y z
N MET A 1 -1.39 53.69 35.34
CA MET A 1 -1.97 53.65 33.97
C MET A 1 -1.36 52.46 33.24
N PHE A 2 -2.22 51.51 32.85
CA PHE A 2 -2.19 50.59 31.69
C PHE A 2 -0.85 49.89 31.33
N GLN A 3 -0.71 48.59 31.63
CA GLN A 3 -1.00 47.42 30.78
C GLN A 3 -0.12 47.32 29.53
N ASP A 4 0.68 46.24 29.46
CA ASP A 4 0.91 45.54 28.19
C ASP A 4 1.16 44.04 28.45
N ALA A 5 0.16 43.24 28.07
CA ALA A 5 0.22 41.79 28.06
C ALA A 5 0.95 41.33 26.79
N LYS A 6 2.09 40.62 26.95
CA LYS A 6 2.76 39.97 25.83
C LYS A 6 2.10 38.61 25.57
N ALA A 7 1.31 38.54 24.51
CA ALA A 7 0.67 37.32 24.04
C ALA A 7 1.69 36.22 23.69
N LEU A 8 1.36 34.98 24.08
CA LEU A 8 2.03 33.76 23.63
C LEU A 8 1.62 33.44 22.18
N PRO A 9 2.55 33.06 21.28
CA PRO A 9 2.15 32.51 19.99
C PRO A 9 1.57 31.10 20.17
N SER A 10 0.24 31.03 20.07
CA SER A 10 -0.52 29.79 19.86
C SER A 10 -0.20 29.24 18.46
N ILE A 11 0.62 28.19 18.39
CA ILE A 11 0.78 27.39 17.17
C ILE A 11 -0.12 26.15 17.32
N THR A 12 -1.43 26.35 17.20
CA THR A 12 -2.36 25.26 16.90
C THR A 12 -2.21 24.92 15.42
N GLY A 13 -1.15 24.16 15.11
CA GLY A 13 -0.91 23.63 13.78
C GLY A 13 -2.01 22.64 13.42
N LYS A 14 -3.06 23.11 12.73
CA LYS A 14 -3.99 22.25 12.00
C LYS A 14 -3.17 21.45 10.99
N LYS A 15 -2.86 20.19 11.30
CA LYS A 15 -2.21 19.26 10.38
C LYS A 15 -3.06 19.20 9.12
N ARG A 16 -2.60 19.86 8.04
CA ARG A 16 -3.18 19.71 6.70
C ARG A 16 -3.19 18.23 6.39
N LEU A 17 -4.38 17.66 6.18
CA LEU A 17 -4.55 16.29 5.71
C LEU A 17 -3.93 16.26 4.30
N ARG A 18 -2.76 15.63 4.17
CA ARG A 18 -2.05 15.51 2.89
C ARG A 18 -2.88 14.62 1.96
N SER A 19 -2.94 14.96 0.68
CA SER A 19 -3.66 14.14 -0.31
C SER A 19 -3.02 12.76 -0.42
N ALA A 20 -3.73 11.77 -0.96
CA ALA A 20 -3.17 10.45 -1.22
C ALA A 20 -1.95 10.52 -2.15
N ASP A 21 -1.98 11.42 -3.14
CA ASP A 21 -0.83 11.71 -4.02
C ASP A 21 0.38 12.27 -3.28
N ASP A 22 0.16 13.14 -2.29
CA ASP A 22 1.25 13.68 -1.47
C ASP A 22 1.92 12.58 -0.63
N LEU A 23 1.16 11.55 -0.19
CA LEU A 23 1.72 10.41 0.54
C LEU A 23 2.59 9.52 -0.37
N LEU A 24 2.30 9.43 -1.66
CA LEU A 24 3.12 8.68 -2.63
C LEU A 24 4.45 9.37 -2.94
N ARG A 25 4.56 10.67 -2.69
CA ARG A 25 5.81 11.45 -2.89
C ARG A 25 6.75 11.42 -1.70
N ILE A 26 6.32 10.90 -0.55
CA ILE A 26 7.15 10.77 0.63
C ILE A 26 8.04 9.54 0.44
N LYS A 27 9.35 9.74 0.49
CA LYS A 27 10.31 8.64 0.48
C LYS A 27 10.00 7.71 1.67
N PRO A 28 9.88 6.39 1.46
CA PRO A 28 9.62 5.48 2.57
C PRO A 28 10.78 5.51 3.56
N GLU A 29 10.47 5.38 4.85
CA GLU A 29 11.48 5.32 5.91
C GLU A 29 12.36 4.07 5.79
N ASN A 30 11.77 2.96 5.36
CA ASN A 30 12.43 1.68 5.12
C ASN A 30 12.01 1.10 3.78
N TYR A 31 12.95 0.46 3.09
CA TYR A 31 12.68 -0.28 1.85
C TYR A 31 12.53 -1.77 2.16
N THR A 32 11.50 -2.40 1.62
CA THR A 32 11.30 -3.85 1.70
C THR A 32 11.91 -4.54 0.49
N TRP A 33 12.50 -5.70 0.71
CA TRP A 33 13.05 -6.55 -0.35
C TRP A 33 12.97 -8.03 0.03
N GLY A 34 13.02 -8.90 -0.98
CA GLY A 34 12.96 -10.35 -0.80
C GLY A 34 12.03 -11.02 -1.82
N SER A 35 12.02 -12.35 -1.81
CA SER A 35 11.11 -13.15 -2.63
C SER A 35 9.70 -13.17 -2.05
N LEU A 36 8.69 -12.91 -2.86
CA LEU A 36 7.29 -13.04 -2.47
C LEU A 36 6.86 -14.51 -2.50
N ASN A 37 6.40 -15.04 -1.36
CA ASN A 37 5.68 -16.31 -1.34
C ASN A 37 4.23 -16.06 -1.78
N VAL A 38 3.88 -16.52 -2.99
CA VAL A 38 2.55 -16.28 -3.59
C VAL A 38 1.44 -16.94 -2.77
N ASP A 39 1.67 -18.13 -2.19
CA ASP A 39 0.65 -18.82 -1.41
C ASP A 39 0.31 -18.06 -0.12
N ASP A 40 1.32 -17.56 0.61
CA ASP A 40 1.10 -16.71 1.81
C ASP A 40 0.40 -15.40 1.43
N PHE A 41 0.78 -14.81 0.30
CA PHE A 41 0.16 -13.57 -0.19
C PHE A 41 -1.33 -13.77 -0.51
N ILE A 42 -1.69 -14.84 -1.22
CA ILE A 42 -3.08 -15.19 -1.53
C ILE A 42 -3.87 -15.51 -0.25
N GLN A 43 -3.25 -16.24 0.69
CA GLN A 43 -3.89 -16.53 1.97
C GLN A 43 -4.26 -15.24 2.72
N LYS A 44 -3.35 -14.26 2.78
CA LYS A 44 -3.60 -12.96 3.44
C LYS A 44 -4.63 -12.12 2.69
N ILE A 45 -4.62 -12.12 1.35
CA ILE A 45 -5.67 -11.49 0.54
C ILE A 45 -7.05 -12.09 0.89
N SER A 46 -7.14 -13.41 1.04
CA SER A 46 -8.37 -14.09 1.43
C SER A 46 -8.85 -13.73 2.84
N LEU A 47 -7.94 -13.53 3.80
CA LEU A 47 -8.29 -13.10 5.16
C LEU A 47 -8.92 -11.68 5.18
N GLU A 48 -8.60 -10.87 4.18
CA GLU A 48 -9.14 -9.52 3.99
C GLU A 48 -10.47 -9.51 3.20
N GLY A 49 -11.01 -10.68 2.87
CA GLY A 49 -12.32 -10.89 2.25
C GLY A 49 -12.31 -11.03 0.73
N ILE A 50 -11.13 -10.97 0.08
CA ILE A 50 -10.99 -11.10 -1.38
C ILE A 50 -10.72 -12.58 -1.70
N THR A 51 -11.71 -13.27 -2.27
CA THR A 51 -11.75 -14.75 -2.29
C THR A 51 -11.78 -15.39 -3.67
N ASP A 52 -11.90 -14.58 -4.73
CA ASP A 52 -11.94 -15.02 -6.12
C ASP A 52 -10.60 -14.87 -6.84
N ALA A 53 -9.51 -14.74 -6.09
CA ALA A 53 -8.16 -14.69 -6.63
C ALA A 53 -7.83 -15.99 -7.40
N LYS A 54 -7.42 -15.81 -8.66
CA LYS A 54 -6.95 -16.88 -9.55
C LYS A 54 -5.47 -16.66 -9.81
N VAL A 55 -4.67 -17.71 -9.59
CA VAL A 55 -3.22 -17.66 -9.80
C VAL A 55 -2.88 -18.44 -11.06
N GLU A 56 -2.16 -17.79 -11.97
CA GLU A 56 -1.64 -18.36 -13.21
C GLU A 56 -0.11 -18.28 -13.17
N GLN A 57 0.57 -19.37 -13.47
CA GLN A 57 2.02 -19.37 -13.60
C GLN A 57 2.40 -18.90 -15.01
N SER A 58 3.37 -17.98 -15.09
CA SER A 58 3.94 -17.50 -16.34
C SER A 58 5.40 -17.89 -16.47
N SER A 59 6.03 -17.63 -17.62
CA SER A 59 7.47 -17.86 -17.81
C SER A 59 8.36 -16.96 -16.95
N ALA A 60 7.82 -15.85 -16.42
CA ALA A 60 8.56 -14.85 -15.64
C ALA A 60 8.15 -14.81 -14.16
N GLY A 61 7.18 -15.65 -13.74
CA GLY A 61 6.68 -15.67 -12.38
C GLY A 61 5.19 -16.03 -12.32
N TYR A 62 4.37 -15.16 -11.74
CA TYR A 62 2.94 -15.41 -11.52
C TYR A 62 2.08 -14.20 -11.90
N ILE A 63 0.88 -14.50 -12.36
CA ILE A 63 -0.19 -13.53 -12.59
C ILE A 63 -1.34 -13.90 -11.65
N ILE A 64 -1.74 -12.95 -10.82
CA ILE A 64 -2.87 -13.09 -9.90
C ILE A 64 -3.99 -12.19 -10.42
N HIS A 65 -5.12 -12.79 -10.76
CA HIS A 65 -6.29 -12.08 -11.27
C HIS A 65 -7.45 -12.21 -10.28
N MET A 66 -8.04 -11.08 -9.89
CA MET A 66 -9.20 -10.97 -9.00
C MET A 66 -10.32 -10.27 -9.76
N PRO A 67 -11.20 -11.02 -10.47
CA PRO A 67 -12.19 -10.44 -11.39
C PRO A 67 -13.26 -9.57 -10.72
N LYS A 68 -13.66 -9.86 -9.47
CA LYS A 68 -14.70 -9.08 -8.79
C LYS A 68 -14.23 -7.69 -8.42
N GLU A 69 -12.97 -7.57 -8.04
CA GLU A 69 -12.33 -6.33 -7.65
C GLU A 69 -11.65 -5.60 -8.80
N ASP A 70 -11.64 -6.20 -10.00
CA ASP A 70 -10.96 -5.71 -11.19
C ASP A 70 -9.48 -5.39 -10.94
N VAL A 71 -8.77 -6.40 -10.43
CA VAL A 71 -7.35 -6.31 -10.09
C VAL A 71 -6.54 -7.38 -10.80
N LEU A 72 -5.41 -6.94 -11.35
CA LEU A 72 -4.35 -7.78 -11.87
C LEU A 72 -3.05 -7.50 -11.13
N ILE A 73 -2.42 -8.53 -10.56
CA ILE A 73 -1.11 -8.44 -9.93
C ILE A 73 -0.13 -9.33 -10.70
N GLN A 74 0.96 -8.73 -11.18
CA GLN A 74 2.07 -9.45 -11.79
C GLN A 74 3.20 -9.55 -10.78
N VAL A 75 3.66 -10.77 -10.51
CA VAL A 75 4.76 -11.07 -9.61
C VAL A 75 5.87 -11.68 -10.45
N GLU A 76 7.01 -11.01 -10.50
CA GLU A 76 8.23 -11.47 -11.17
C GLU A 76 9.38 -11.53 -10.15
N ASP A 77 10.53 -12.07 -10.56
CA ASP A 77 11.70 -12.26 -9.69
C ASP A 77 12.15 -10.97 -8.98
N SER A 78 12.08 -9.83 -9.66
CA SER A 78 12.56 -8.54 -9.13
C SER A 78 11.49 -7.46 -9.09
N SER A 79 10.24 -7.79 -9.41
CA SER A 79 9.18 -6.78 -9.54
C SER A 79 7.82 -7.30 -9.09
N THR A 80 6.97 -6.40 -8.59
CA THR A 80 5.57 -6.69 -8.34
C THR A 80 4.74 -5.50 -8.79
N HIS A 81 3.85 -5.72 -9.75
CA HIS A 81 2.99 -4.68 -10.32
C HIS A 81 1.54 -4.94 -9.92
N ILE A 82 0.91 -3.98 -9.24
CA ILE A 82 -0.52 -4.02 -8.89
C ILE A 82 -1.26 -3.05 -9.82
N ILE A 83 -2.18 -3.59 -10.63
CA ILE A 83 -3.02 -2.86 -11.56
C ILE A 83 -4.47 -2.97 -11.07
N CYS A 84 -5.14 -1.84 -10.87
CA CYS A 84 -6.50 -1.75 -10.32
C CYS A 84 -7.22 -0.53 -10.92
N GLU A 85 -8.50 -0.65 -11.27
CA GLU A 85 -9.32 0.42 -11.87
C GLU A 85 -9.76 1.50 -10.85
N GLY A 86 -8.79 2.23 -10.29
CA GLY A 86 -9.05 3.48 -9.57
C GLY A 86 -9.57 3.36 -8.13
N ASP A 87 -9.84 2.16 -7.60
CA ASP A 87 -10.11 1.98 -6.17
C ASP A 87 -8.82 2.14 -5.35
N GLN A 88 -8.58 3.37 -4.90
CA GLN A 88 -7.41 3.71 -4.09
C GLN A 88 -7.37 2.97 -2.75
N LYS A 89 -8.53 2.67 -2.14
CA LYS A 89 -8.56 1.99 -0.84
C LYS A 89 -8.12 0.55 -1.01
N LEU A 90 -8.63 -0.12 -2.03
CA LEU A 90 -8.21 -1.47 -2.40
C LEU A 90 -6.71 -1.52 -2.73
N ARG A 91 -6.22 -0.58 -3.53
CA ARG A 91 -4.80 -0.48 -3.87
C ARG A 91 -3.91 -0.37 -2.63
N LEU A 92 -4.28 0.48 -1.67
CA LEU A 92 -3.53 0.65 -0.43
C LEU A 92 -3.58 -0.61 0.44
N ARG A 93 -4.74 -1.28 0.53
CA ARG A 93 -4.85 -2.56 1.25
C ARG A 93 -3.96 -3.63 0.64
N LEU A 94 -4.01 -3.83 -0.68
CA LEU A 94 -3.16 -4.80 -1.38
C LEU A 94 -1.67 -4.50 -1.20
N ARG A 95 -1.28 -3.22 -1.26
CA ARG A 95 0.09 -2.79 -0.94
C ARG A 95 0.47 -3.18 0.48
N ASP A 96 -0.38 -2.91 1.46
CA ASP A 96 -0.06 -3.18 2.86
C ASP A 96 0.07 -4.69 3.14
N ILE A 97 -0.79 -5.51 2.51
CA ILE A 97 -0.68 -6.98 2.55
C ILE A 97 0.64 -7.43 1.91
N LEU A 98 0.98 -6.90 0.72
CA LEU A 98 2.23 -7.21 0.03
C LEU A 98 3.44 -6.90 0.91
N LEU A 99 3.46 -5.72 1.54
CA LEU A 99 4.54 -5.29 2.43
C LEU A 99 4.67 -6.15 3.69
N GLN A 100 3.61 -6.84 4.13
CA GLN A 100 3.69 -7.82 5.22
C GLN A 100 4.27 -9.17 4.78
N CYS A 101 4.33 -9.43 3.48
CA CYS A 101 4.91 -10.65 2.92
C CYS A 101 6.39 -10.50 2.57
N LEU A 102 6.94 -9.27 2.68
CA LEU A 102 8.33 -8.96 2.37
C LEU A 102 9.12 -8.68 3.66
N ASN A 103 10.40 -9.06 3.65
CA ASN A 103 11.30 -8.77 4.75
C ASN A 103 11.62 -7.27 4.82
N LYS A 104 11.82 -6.79 6.06
CA LYS A 104 12.29 -5.45 6.40
C LYS A 104 13.69 -5.59 6.98
N PHE A 105 14.63 -4.79 6.48
CA PHE A 105 16.00 -4.72 7.00
C PHE A 105 16.33 -3.29 7.39
#